data_AF-A0A556MJ38-F1
#
_entry.id   AF-A0A556MJ38-F1
#
_cell.length_a   1.000
_cell.length_b   1.000
_cell.length_c   1.000
_cell.angle_alpha   90.00
_cell.angle_beta   90.00
_cell.angle_gamma   90.00
#
_symmetry.space_group_name_H-M   'P 1'
#
loop_
_entity.id
_entity.type
_entity.pdbx_description
1 polymer ?
#
loop_
_entity_poly.entity_id
_entity_poly.type
_entity_poly.pdbx_seq_one_letter_code
_entity_poly.pdbx_strand_id
1 'polypeptide(L)'
;MTTPTLPGSVQSAAPGLSGFDTNTVLNATSASCFVTNGYAFCFRYLSRGHGQQPGDLSYTEAKTILESGLALGAVQHVSMQGWTPSALLGTEYGTNAAYNAASIGLPTGMNLWMDLEGIASGTSAQTVIAYSNAWYDAVFAAGYIPGIYVGAACILNGDQLYSSLKYQHYWKSLSQVPPIPSRGYQMAQSFAKDPVCGVSIDKDTTMTDQLGGTVLWLKI
;
A
#
# COMPACT_ATOMS: atom_id res chain seq x y z
N MET A 1 6.24 25.90 -6.99
CA MET A 1 5.20 25.21 -7.79
C MET A 1 4.18 24.67 -6.82
N THR A 2 2.89 24.91 -7.03
CA THR A 2 1.83 24.35 -6.20
C THR A 2 1.73 22.85 -6.47
N THR A 3 1.81 22.03 -5.42
CA THR A 3 1.54 20.60 -5.51
C THR A 3 0.14 20.40 -6.10
N PRO A 4 -0.05 19.53 -7.11
CA PRO A 4 -1.37 19.27 -7.65
C PRO A 4 -2.29 18.71 -6.55
N THR A 5 -3.60 18.92 -6.66
CA THR A 5 -4.58 18.42 -5.68
C THR A 5 -5.56 17.50 -6.38
N LEU A 6 -5.65 16.25 -5.93
CA LEU A 6 -6.65 15.30 -6.42
C LEU A 6 -8.03 15.60 -5.83
N PRO A 7 -9.13 15.29 -6.55
CA PRO A 7 -10.47 15.43 -6.02
C PRO A 7 -10.75 14.41 -4.91
N GLY A 8 -11.74 14.72 -4.05
CA GLY A 8 -12.21 13.84 -2.98
C GLY A 8 -11.63 14.17 -1.62
N SER A 9 -11.87 13.28 -0.66
CA SER A 9 -11.40 13.38 0.72
C SER A 9 -10.85 12.04 1.20
N VAL A 10 -10.02 12.09 2.25
CA VAL A 10 -9.62 10.86 2.95
C VAL A 10 -10.84 10.26 3.64
N GLN A 11 -11.08 8.97 3.44
CA GLN A 11 -12.20 8.23 4.02
C GLN A 11 -11.73 6.89 4.59
N SER A 12 -12.42 6.43 5.63
CA SER A 12 -12.26 5.08 6.18
C SER A 12 -13.02 4.05 5.36
N ALA A 13 -12.37 2.93 5.07
CA ALA A 13 -12.99 1.81 4.36
C ALA A 13 -14.03 1.09 5.24
N ALA A 14 -15.21 0.82 4.67
CA ALA A 14 -16.12 -0.16 5.23
C ALA A 14 -15.53 -1.58 5.10
N PRO A 15 -15.82 -2.51 6.03
CA PRO A 15 -15.40 -3.90 5.89
C PRO A 15 -16.17 -4.62 4.78
N GLY A 16 -15.55 -5.64 4.19
CA GLY A 16 -16.17 -6.51 3.17
C GLY A 16 -16.23 -5.91 1.77
N LEU A 17 -15.56 -4.78 1.51
CA LEU A 17 -15.46 -4.22 0.17
C LEU A 17 -14.45 -5.04 -0.64
N SER A 18 -14.79 -5.31 -1.90
CA SER A 18 -13.86 -5.91 -2.86
C SER A 18 -13.10 -4.82 -3.61
N GLY A 19 -11.81 -5.00 -3.74
CA GLY A 19 -10.92 -4.13 -4.50
C GLY A 19 -9.77 -4.94 -5.07
N PHE A 20 -8.70 -4.25 -5.43
CA PHE A 20 -7.53 -4.88 -6.02
C PHE A 20 -6.31 -3.99 -5.97
N ASP A 21 -5.15 -4.59 -6.10
CA ASP A 21 -3.93 -3.92 -6.51
C ASP A 21 -3.50 -4.38 -7.90
N THR A 22 -2.75 -3.53 -8.60
CA THR A 22 -2.17 -3.89 -9.89
C THR A 22 -0.97 -3.02 -10.20
N ASN A 23 0.00 -3.59 -10.92
CA ASN A 23 1.09 -2.84 -11.54
C ASN A 23 0.71 -2.21 -12.90
N THR A 24 -0.45 -2.54 -13.44
CA THR A 24 -0.89 -2.05 -14.75
C THR A 24 -1.53 -0.67 -14.60
N VAL A 25 -1.14 0.28 -15.46
CA VAL A 25 -1.77 1.61 -15.52
C VAL A 25 -3.23 1.46 -15.93
N LEU A 26 -4.13 2.04 -15.14
CA LEU A 26 -5.55 2.09 -15.44
C LEU A 26 -5.89 3.29 -16.33
N ASN A 27 -6.90 3.11 -17.18
CA ASN A 27 -7.51 4.18 -17.96
C ASN A 27 -9.01 4.25 -17.64
N ALA A 28 -9.71 5.23 -18.23
CA ALA A 28 -11.13 5.45 -17.95
C ALA A 28 -12.00 4.21 -18.26
N THR A 29 -11.64 3.44 -19.29
CA THR A 29 -12.37 2.23 -19.70
C THR A 29 -12.18 1.11 -18.66
N SER A 30 -10.93 0.82 -18.27
CA SER A 30 -10.68 -0.24 -17.29
C SER A 30 -11.22 0.15 -15.91
N ALA A 31 -11.02 1.39 -15.47
CA ALA A 31 -11.53 1.88 -14.18
C ALA A 31 -13.07 1.80 -14.10
N SER A 32 -13.79 2.27 -15.14
CA SER A 32 -15.25 2.16 -15.22
C SER A 32 -15.74 0.69 -15.26
N CYS A 33 -15.00 -0.17 -15.96
CA CYS A 33 -15.29 -1.59 -16.00
C CYS A 33 -15.17 -2.23 -14.62
N PHE A 34 -14.15 -1.89 -13.82
CA PHE A 34 -14.00 -2.40 -12.46
C PHE A 34 -15.17 -2.00 -11.56
N VAL A 35 -15.61 -0.75 -11.63
CA VAL A 35 -16.81 -0.30 -10.88
C VAL A 35 -18.06 -1.07 -11.31
N THR A 36 -18.25 -1.26 -12.61
CA THR A 36 -19.38 -2.06 -13.15
C THR A 36 -19.33 -3.52 -12.67
N ASN A 37 -18.14 -4.06 -12.42
CA ASN A 37 -17.94 -5.41 -11.89
C ASN A 37 -17.94 -5.46 -10.35
N GLY A 38 -18.35 -4.38 -9.67
CA GLY A 38 -18.57 -4.36 -8.22
C GLY A 38 -17.32 -4.10 -7.38
N TYR A 39 -16.20 -3.71 -8.00
CA TYR A 39 -15.00 -3.29 -7.26
C TYR A 39 -15.19 -1.87 -6.72
N ALA A 40 -14.81 -1.67 -5.47
CA ALA A 40 -15.01 -0.43 -4.73
C ALA A 40 -13.74 0.42 -4.60
N PHE A 41 -12.56 -0.20 -4.76
CA PHE A 41 -11.27 0.48 -4.61
C PHE A 41 -10.19 -0.16 -5.45
N CYS A 42 -9.11 0.58 -5.69
CA CYS A 42 -7.86 0.02 -6.18
C CYS A 42 -6.63 0.63 -5.52
N PHE A 43 -5.54 -0.14 -5.49
CA PHE A 43 -4.23 0.27 -5.03
C PHE A 43 -3.26 0.32 -6.20
N ARG A 44 -2.52 1.43 -6.29
CA ARG A 44 -1.53 1.66 -7.35
C ARG A 44 -0.18 2.01 -6.75
N TYR A 45 0.86 1.80 -7.54
CA TYR A 45 2.21 1.78 -7.02
C TYR A 45 2.87 3.16 -7.04
N LEU A 46 3.60 3.45 -5.97
CA LEU A 46 4.57 4.53 -5.85
C LEU A 46 5.95 3.98 -6.14
N SER A 47 6.77 4.79 -6.80
CA SER A 47 8.16 4.45 -7.05
C SER A 47 8.94 4.33 -5.74
N ARG A 48 9.90 3.39 -5.73
CA ARG A 48 10.85 3.23 -4.62
C ARG A 48 11.93 4.32 -4.61
N GLY A 49 12.38 4.71 -5.80
CA GLY A 49 13.35 5.78 -5.99
C GLY A 49 12.76 7.19 -5.90
N HIS A 50 13.64 8.19 -5.85
CA HIS A 50 13.24 9.59 -5.85
C HIS A 50 12.65 10.00 -7.20
N GLY A 51 11.46 10.59 -7.16
CA GLY A 51 10.72 10.98 -8.36
C GLY A 51 9.85 9.83 -8.87
N GLN A 52 8.56 10.11 -8.97
CA GLN A 52 7.57 9.16 -9.47
C GLN A 52 7.86 8.81 -10.94
N GLN A 53 8.00 7.53 -11.24
CA GLN A 53 8.45 7.00 -12.52
C GLN A 53 7.29 6.72 -13.48
N PRO A 54 7.54 6.74 -14.81
CA PRO A 54 6.56 6.27 -15.78
C PRO A 54 6.14 4.82 -15.52
N GLY A 55 4.84 4.53 -15.59
CA GLY A 55 4.24 3.22 -15.29
C GLY A 55 3.71 3.10 -13.86
N ASP A 56 4.24 3.90 -12.95
CA ASP A 56 3.70 4.08 -11.60
C ASP A 56 2.57 5.12 -11.59
N LEU A 57 1.85 5.20 -10.48
CA LEU A 57 0.67 6.04 -10.34
C LEU A 57 0.97 7.50 -10.72
N SER A 58 0.23 8.04 -11.68
CA SER A 58 0.34 9.46 -12.07
C SER A 58 -0.85 10.26 -11.55
N TYR A 59 -0.74 11.59 -11.52
CA TYR A 59 -1.89 12.47 -11.21
C TYR A 59 -3.07 12.21 -12.15
N THR A 60 -2.82 12.08 -13.45
CA THR A 60 -3.86 11.83 -14.46
C THR A 60 -4.56 10.48 -14.26
N GLU A 61 -3.79 9.44 -13.95
CA GLU A 61 -4.35 8.12 -13.63
C GLU A 61 -5.16 8.18 -12.33
N ALA A 62 -4.60 8.76 -11.27
CA ALA A 62 -5.27 8.89 -9.98
C ALA A 62 -6.60 9.64 -10.10
N LYS A 63 -6.62 10.77 -10.82
CA LYS A 63 -7.85 11.51 -11.12
C LYS A 63 -8.86 10.65 -11.88
N THR A 64 -8.40 9.88 -12.88
CA THR A 64 -9.24 8.98 -13.67
C THR A 64 -9.89 7.89 -12.81
N ILE A 65 -9.14 7.28 -11.89
CA ILE A 65 -9.61 6.25 -10.96
C ILE A 65 -10.68 6.83 -10.03
N LEU A 66 -10.42 8.00 -9.45
CA LEU A 66 -11.35 8.65 -8.53
C LEU A 66 -12.65 9.06 -9.23
N GLU A 67 -12.55 9.66 -10.42
CA GLU A 67 -13.71 10.06 -11.22
C GLU A 67 -14.54 8.87 -11.74
N SER A 68 -13.98 7.67 -11.83
CA SER A 68 -14.75 6.47 -12.15
C SER A 68 -15.61 5.98 -10.99
N GLY A 69 -15.32 6.41 -9.76
CA GLY A 69 -16.01 6.00 -8.52
C GLY A 69 -15.25 4.99 -7.66
N LEU A 70 -14.02 4.61 -8.04
CA LEU A 70 -13.15 3.80 -7.18
C LEU A 70 -12.53 4.67 -6.08
N ALA A 71 -12.41 4.14 -4.88
CA ALA A 71 -11.45 4.68 -3.92
C ALA A 71 -10.02 4.33 -4.34
N LEU A 72 -9.06 5.18 -3.99
CA LEU A 72 -7.65 5.06 -4.38
C LEU A 72 -6.75 4.93 -3.14
N GLY A 73 -6.04 3.80 -3.06
CA GLY A 73 -4.91 3.59 -2.15
C GLY A 73 -3.56 3.60 -2.88
N ALA A 74 -2.47 3.69 -2.13
CA ALA A 74 -1.12 3.72 -2.68
C ALA A 74 -0.14 2.85 -1.89
N VAL A 75 0.64 2.04 -2.60
CA VAL A 75 1.66 1.13 -2.04
C VAL A 75 3.00 1.39 -2.73
N GLN A 76 4.12 1.35 -2.00
CA GLN A 76 5.43 1.50 -2.61
C GLN A 76 5.96 0.16 -3.11
N HIS A 77 6.57 0.15 -4.30
CA HIS A 77 7.30 -1.01 -4.81
C HIS A 77 8.38 -1.52 -3.85
N VAL A 78 8.41 -2.84 -3.64
CA VAL A 78 9.49 -3.54 -2.95
C VAL A 78 10.72 -3.72 -3.86
N SER A 79 11.88 -4.01 -3.26
CA SER A 79 13.09 -4.41 -3.99
C SER A 79 12.98 -5.85 -4.48
N MET A 80 13.77 -6.20 -5.51
CA MET A 80 13.83 -7.56 -6.04
C MET A 80 14.17 -8.56 -4.94
N GLN A 81 13.53 -9.73 -4.98
CA GLN A 81 13.73 -10.82 -4.02
C GLN A 81 15.22 -11.12 -3.79
N GLY A 82 15.56 -11.40 -2.53
CA GLY A 82 16.94 -11.59 -2.08
C GLY A 82 17.62 -10.29 -1.68
N TRP A 83 16.86 -9.22 -1.39
CA TRP A 83 17.40 -7.94 -0.96
C TRP A 83 17.61 -7.89 0.56
N THR A 84 18.54 -7.05 0.99
CA THR A 84 18.87 -6.84 2.40
C THR A 84 18.49 -5.42 2.84
N PRO A 85 17.57 -5.26 3.81
CA PRO A 85 17.19 -3.96 4.32
C PRO A 85 18.30 -3.28 5.14
N SER A 86 18.14 -1.98 5.35
CA SER A 86 18.88 -1.23 6.37
C SER A 86 18.05 -0.04 6.84
N ALA A 87 18.36 0.53 8.01
CA ALA A 87 17.70 1.74 8.47
C ALA A 87 17.84 2.91 7.47
N LEU A 88 19.01 3.04 6.83
CA LEU A 88 19.25 4.08 5.82
C LEU A 88 18.32 3.92 4.61
N LEU A 89 18.16 2.69 4.11
CA LEU A 89 17.21 2.40 3.03
C LEU A 89 15.77 2.66 3.48
N GLY A 90 15.43 2.39 4.75
CA GLY A 90 14.11 2.68 5.29
C GLY A 90 13.79 4.16 5.25
N THR A 91 14.70 5.00 5.75
CA THR A 91 14.56 6.46 5.68
C THR A 91 14.48 6.96 4.24
N GLU A 92 15.36 6.48 3.36
CA GLU A 92 15.40 6.89 1.95
C GLU A 92 14.08 6.54 1.25
N TYR A 93 13.66 5.28 1.32
CA TYR A 93 12.48 4.80 0.62
C TYR A 93 11.19 5.39 1.20
N GLY A 94 11.10 5.56 2.53
CA GLY A 94 9.96 6.22 3.16
C GLY A 94 9.84 7.70 2.76
N THR A 95 10.98 8.41 2.70
CA THR A 95 11.03 9.79 2.21
C THR A 95 10.60 9.87 0.74
N ASN A 96 11.07 8.94 -0.09
CA ASN A 96 10.69 8.86 -1.50
C ASN A 96 9.19 8.53 -1.65
N ALA A 97 8.64 7.61 -0.86
CA ALA A 97 7.21 7.29 -0.90
C ALA A 97 6.36 8.53 -0.63
N ALA A 98 6.65 9.26 0.44
CA ALA A 98 5.93 10.47 0.79
C ALA A 98 6.09 11.59 -0.25
N TYR A 99 7.31 11.79 -0.75
CA TYR A 99 7.59 12.76 -1.81
C TYR A 99 6.82 12.42 -3.10
N ASN A 100 6.87 11.16 -3.53
CA ASN A 100 6.23 10.69 -4.74
C ASN A 100 4.70 10.81 -4.63
N ALA A 101 4.12 10.39 -3.49
CA ALA A 101 2.70 10.55 -3.20
C ALA A 101 2.26 12.02 -3.27
N ALA A 102 3.01 12.91 -2.62
CA ALA A 102 2.72 14.34 -2.66
C ALA A 102 2.85 14.89 -4.08
N SER A 103 3.87 14.49 -4.85
CA SER A 103 4.12 14.99 -6.20
C SER A 103 2.97 14.74 -7.19
N ILE A 104 2.17 13.70 -6.95
CA ILE A 104 0.99 13.34 -7.74
C ILE A 104 -0.34 13.77 -7.09
N GLY A 105 -0.27 14.51 -5.98
CA GLY A 105 -1.43 15.15 -5.35
C GLY A 105 -2.23 14.27 -4.40
N LEU A 106 -1.68 13.15 -3.92
CA LEU A 106 -2.30 12.39 -2.83
C LEU A 106 -2.26 13.24 -1.54
N PRO A 107 -3.37 13.38 -0.81
CA PRO A 107 -3.41 14.19 0.39
C PRO A 107 -2.85 13.43 1.60
N THR A 108 -2.30 14.17 2.55
CA THR A 108 -1.94 13.67 3.88
C THR A 108 -3.14 13.05 4.61
N GLY A 109 -2.88 12.21 5.61
CA GLY A 109 -3.93 11.55 6.41
C GLY A 109 -4.45 10.24 5.83
N MET A 110 -4.17 9.90 4.58
CA MET A 110 -4.43 8.56 4.03
C MET A 110 -3.30 7.58 4.34
N ASN A 111 -3.56 6.29 4.15
CA ASN A 111 -2.51 5.30 4.25
C ASN A 111 -1.55 5.34 3.05
N LEU A 112 -0.25 5.25 3.33
CA LEU A 112 0.76 4.80 2.38
C LEU A 112 1.30 3.45 2.87
N TRP A 113 1.38 2.48 1.97
CA TRP A 113 1.74 1.10 2.33
C TRP A 113 3.17 0.77 1.93
N MET A 114 3.95 0.26 2.88
CA MET A 114 5.24 -0.35 2.62
C MET A 114 5.03 -1.83 2.30
N ASP A 115 5.49 -2.25 1.13
CA ASP A 115 5.57 -3.66 0.77
C ASP A 115 6.81 -4.31 1.43
N LEU A 116 6.57 -5.24 2.37
CA LEU A 116 7.61 -5.99 3.05
C LEU A 116 7.60 -7.46 2.62
N GLU A 117 8.43 -7.78 1.62
CA GLU A 117 8.61 -9.14 1.13
C GLU A 117 9.98 -9.39 0.50
N GLY A 118 10.28 -10.66 0.23
CA GLY A 118 11.46 -11.05 -0.55
C GLY A 118 12.80 -10.79 0.14
N ILE A 119 12.83 -10.76 1.48
CA ILE A 119 14.07 -10.50 2.23
C ILE A 119 15.07 -11.64 2.04
N ALA A 120 16.36 -11.29 1.89
CA ALA A 120 17.45 -12.24 1.76
C ALA A 120 17.55 -13.18 2.97
N SER A 121 17.76 -14.47 2.70
CA SER A 121 18.04 -15.45 3.74
C SER A 121 19.28 -15.05 4.57
N GLY A 122 19.23 -15.27 5.88
CA GLY A 122 20.30 -14.87 6.81
C GLY A 122 20.24 -13.40 7.26
N THR A 123 19.33 -12.58 6.71
CA THR A 123 19.06 -11.24 7.24
C THR A 123 18.52 -11.35 8.67
N SER A 124 19.04 -10.53 9.59
CA SER A 124 18.55 -10.52 10.97
C SER A 124 17.19 -9.82 11.08
N ALA A 125 16.32 -10.30 11.98
CA ALA A 125 15.05 -9.62 12.28
C ALA A 125 15.27 -8.16 12.72
N GLN A 126 16.35 -7.87 13.45
CA GLN A 126 16.69 -6.51 13.89
C GLN A 126 16.94 -5.57 12.71
N THR A 127 17.58 -6.06 11.64
CA THR A 127 17.82 -5.30 10.42
C THR A 127 16.51 -4.93 9.72
N VAL A 128 15.57 -5.88 9.64
CA VAL A 128 14.24 -5.65 9.05
C VAL A 128 13.43 -4.67 9.90
N ILE A 129 13.41 -4.85 11.23
CA ILE A 129 12.74 -3.94 12.17
C ILE A 129 13.28 -2.51 12.04
N ALA A 130 14.61 -2.35 11.94
CA ALA A 130 15.22 -1.05 11.80
C ALA A 130 14.83 -0.36 10.47
N TYR A 131 14.78 -1.10 9.36
CA TYR A 131 14.29 -0.60 8.08
C TYR A 131 12.82 -0.18 8.15
N SER A 132 11.96 -1.06 8.65
CA SER A 132 10.52 -0.83 8.73
C SER A 132 10.17 0.37 9.60
N ASN A 133 10.82 0.52 10.77
CA ASN A 133 10.58 1.67 11.64
C ASN A 133 11.15 2.98 11.07
N ALA A 134 12.27 2.95 10.34
CA ALA A 134 12.80 4.13 9.67
C ALA A 134 11.89 4.59 8.51
N TRP A 135 11.34 3.64 7.73
CA TRP A 135 10.34 3.94 6.71
C TRP A 135 9.07 4.54 7.32
N TYR A 136 8.58 3.92 8.40
CA TYR A 136 7.44 4.44 9.16
C TYR A 136 7.65 5.89 9.56
N ASP A 137 8.79 6.20 10.20
CA ASP A 137 9.08 7.53 10.71
C ASP A 137 9.11 8.58 9.60
N ALA A 138 9.70 8.26 8.45
CA ALA A 138 9.77 9.17 7.31
C ALA A 138 8.37 9.47 6.72
N VAL A 139 7.53 8.44 6.57
CA VAL A 139 6.17 8.59 6.02
C VAL A 139 5.24 9.30 7.01
N PHE A 140 5.34 8.97 8.30
CA PHE A 140 4.57 9.63 9.35
C PHE A 140 4.95 11.11 9.49
N ALA A 141 6.25 11.44 9.44
CA ALA A 141 6.72 12.83 9.51
C ALA A 141 6.21 13.69 8.34
N ALA A 142 5.91 13.09 7.19
CA ALA A 142 5.31 13.76 6.04
C ALA A 142 3.78 13.93 6.14
N GLY A 143 3.14 13.45 7.22
CA GLY A 143 1.71 13.60 7.48
C GLY A 143 0.82 12.50 6.91
N TYR A 144 1.38 11.44 6.33
CA TYR A 144 0.63 10.24 5.94
C TYR A 144 0.51 9.26 7.10
N ILE A 145 -0.35 8.25 6.95
CA ILE A 145 -0.53 7.19 7.96
C ILE A 145 0.17 5.91 7.48
N PRO A 146 1.33 5.53 8.03
CA PRO A 146 2.05 4.35 7.55
C PRO A 146 1.25 3.05 7.73
N GLY A 147 1.13 2.28 6.64
CA GLY A 147 0.67 0.91 6.63
C GLY A 147 1.76 -0.05 6.14
N ILE A 148 1.61 -1.34 6.46
CA ILE A 148 2.53 -2.38 6.03
C ILE A 148 1.78 -3.53 5.36
N TYR A 149 2.21 -3.88 4.15
CA TYR A 149 1.87 -5.13 3.50
C TYR A 149 2.86 -6.20 3.95
N VAL A 150 2.34 -7.32 4.45
CA VAL A 150 3.12 -8.44 4.97
C VAL A 150 3.11 -9.54 3.92
N GLY A 151 4.21 -9.63 3.16
CA GLY A 151 4.39 -10.57 2.06
C GLY A 151 5.27 -11.77 2.38
N ALA A 152 5.54 -12.56 1.35
CA ALA A 152 6.37 -13.76 1.44
C ALA A 152 7.80 -13.38 1.87
N ALA A 153 8.42 -14.20 2.71
CA ALA A 153 9.78 -13.95 3.19
C ALA A 153 9.97 -12.56 3.83
N CYS A 154 8.98 -12.02 4.54
CA CYS A 154 9.15 -10.85 5.42
C CYS A 154 10.00 -11.14 6.67
N ILE A 155 10.23 -12.43 6.98
CA ILE A 155 11.02 -13.04 8.06
C ILE A 155 10.63 -12.69 9.51
N LEU A 156 9.86 -11.64 9.74
CA LEU A 156 9.37 -11.28 11.06
C LEU A 156 8.24 -12.21 11.49
N ASN A 157 8.20 -12.55 12.78
CA ASN A 157 7.06 -13.25 13.37
C ASN A 157 5.95 -12.26 13.79
N GLY A 158 4.79 -12.78 14.21
CA GLY A 158 3.64 -11.96 14.62
C GLY A 158 3.96 -10.98 15.76
N ASP A 159 4.68 -11.44 16.79
CA ASP A 159 5.03 -10.59 17.94
C ASP A 159 5.96 -9.45 17.54
N GLN A 160 6.90 -9.70 16.62
CA GLN A 160 7.79 -8.67 16.08
C GLN A 160 7.01 -7.68 15.21
N LEU A 161 6.12 -8.17 14.34
CA LEU A 161 5.26 -7.31 13.51
C LEU A 161 4.38 -6.39 14.35
N TYR A 162 3.88 -6.87 15.49
CA TYR A 162 2.97 -6.11 16.37
C TYR A 162 3.69 -5.24 17.40
N SER A 163 4.72 -5.78 18.08
CA SER A 163 5.31 -5.15 19.27
C SER A 163 6.64 -4.46 18.98
N SER A 164 7.35 -4.87 17.93
CA SER A 164 8.65 -4.28 17.57
C SER A 164 8.54 -3.24 16.46
N LEU A 165 7.43 -3.21 15.73
CA LEU A 165 7.16 -2.21 14.70
C LEU A 165 6.15 -1.16 15.18
N LYS A 166 6.20 0.04 14.59
CA LYS A 166 5.31 1.17 14.92
C LYS A 166 3.96 1.16 14.19
N TYR A 167 3.73 0.20 13.29
CA TYR A 167 2.56 0.17 12.42
C TYR A 167 1.26 -0.12 13.18
N GLN A 168 0.17 0.43 12.66
CA GLN A 168 -1.20 0.14 13.12
C GLN A 168 -2.11 -0.34 11.99
N HIS A 169 -1.62 -0.37 10.76
CA HIS A 169 -2.38 -0.72 9.57
C HIS A 169 -1.65 -1.86 8.86
N TYR A 170 -2.31 -3.02 8.75
CA TYR A 170 -1.71 -4.24 8.24
C TYR A 170 -2.52 -4.80 7.07
N TRP A 171 -1.83 -5.11 5.99
CA TRP A 171 -2.38 -5.75 4.79
C TRP A 171 -1.73 -7.11 4.63
N LYS A 172 -2.55 -8.15 4.58
CA LYS A 172 -2.12 -9.53 4.44
C LYS A 172 -1.96 -9.88 2.97
N SER A 173 -0.79 -10.39 2.59
CA SER A 173 -0.60 -11.02 1.28
C SER A 173 -1.39 -12.32 1.10
N LEU A 174 -1.43 -12.82 -0.14
CA LEU A 174 -1.95 -14.16 -0.46
C LEU A 174 -1.06 -15.32 0.07
N SER A 175 0.15 -15.01 0.54
CA SER A 175 1.12 -15.99 1.03
C SER A 175 0.82 -16.45 2.47
N GLN A 176 1.52 -17.49 2.93
CA GLN A 176 1.51 -17.87 4.34
C GLN A 176 2.35 -16.87 5.14
N VAL A 177 1.67 -15.97 5.84
CA VAL A 177 2.29 -14.93 6.69
C VAL A 177 1.73 -14.99 8.12
N PRO A 178 2.49 -14.55 9.13
CA PRO A 178 2.05 -14.64 10.53
C PRO A 178 0.75 -13.88 10.79
N PRO A 179 -0.06 -14.28 11.77
CA PRO A 179 -1.09 -13.39 12.30
C PRO A 179 -0.44 -12.17 12.98
N ILE A 180 -1.20 -11.07 13.09
CA ILE A 180 -0.81 -9.90 13.91
C ILE A 180 -1.51 -10.05 15.27
N PRO A 181 -0.79 -10.41 16.35
CA PRO A 181 -1.39 -10.62 17.66
C PRO A 181 -2.20 -9.40 18.12
N SER A 182 -3.38 -9.64 18.69
CA SER A 182 -4.27 -8.62 19.28
C SER A 182 -4.85 -7.56 18.34
N ARG A 183 -4.36 -7.42 17.10
CA ARG A 183 -4.88 -6.47 16.11
C ARG A 183 -5.44 -7.16 14.87
N GLY A 184 -4.74 -8.11 14.27
CA GLY A 184 -5.13 -8.65 12.97
C GLY A 184 -4.92 -7.67 11.80
N TYR A 185 -5.55 -7.97 10.67
CA TYR A 185 -5.37 -7.27 9.40
C TYR A 185 -6.58 -6.37 9.08
N GLN A 186 -6.36 -5.37 8.23
CA GLN A 186 -7.39 -4.44 7.70
C GLN A 186 -7.70 -4.68 6.22
N MET A 187 -6.83 -5.44 5.56
CA MET A 187 -6.98 -5.83 4.16
C MET A 187 -6.34 -7.20 3.97
N ALA A 188 -6.94 -8.03 3.14
CA ALA A 188 -6.40 -9.33 2.77
C ALA A 188 -6.44 -9.53 1.26
N GLN A 189 -5.29 -9.87 0.71
CA GLN A 189 -5.08 -10.19 -0.69
C GLN A 189 -5.43 -11.65 -0.96
N SER A 190 -5.93 -11.90 -2.17
CA SER A 190 -6.33 -13.19 -2.69
C SER A 190 -6.05 -13.25 -4.19
N PHE A 191 -5.85 -14.46 -4.69
CA PHE A 191 -5.46 -14.66 -6.09
C PHE A 191 -6.60 -14.35 -7.06
N ALA A 192 -6.30 -13.62 -8.14
CA ALA A 192 -7.16 -13.50 -9.31
C ALA A 192 -6.60 -14.33 -10.46
N LYS A 193 -7.32 -15.37 -10.88
CA LYS A 193 -6.83 -16.30 -11.90
C LYS A 193 -6.71 -15.68 -13.29
N ASP A 194 -7.72 -14.93 -13.70
CA ASP A 194 -7.83 -14.36 -15.04
C ASP A 194 -7.85 -12.83 -14.96
N PRO A 195 -7.35 -12.11 -15.98
CA PRO A 195 -7.46 -10.66 -16.05
C PRO A 195 -8.92 -10.21 -15.93
N VAL A 196 -9.16 -9.21 -15.10
CA VAL A 196 -10.47 -8.56 -14.95
C VAL A 196 -10.42 -7.25 -15.70
N CYS A 197 -11.41 -6.98 -16.55
CA CYS A 197 -11.42 -5.78 -17.38
C CYS A 197 -10.16 -5.61 -18.26
N GLY A 198 -9.55 -6.73 -18.66
CA GLY A 198 -8.30 -6.76 -19.43
C GLY A 198 -7.04 -6.44 -18.62
N VAL A 199 -7.14 -6.39 -17.29
CA VAL A 199 -6.05 -6.03 -16.38
C VAL A 199 -5.75 -7.20 -15.45
N SER A 200 -4.47 -7.57 -15.34
CA SER A 200 -4.00 -8.50 -14.31
C SER A 200 -3.99 -7.80 -12.96
N ILE A 201 -4.60 -8.42 -11.97
CA ILE A 201 -4.79 -7.87 -10.63
C ILE A 201 -4.48 -8.92 -9.57
N ASP A 202 -4.20 -8.46 -8.36
CA ASP A 202 -4.43 -9.24 -7.15
C ASP A 202 -5.70 -8.71 -6.46
N LYS A 203 -6.56 -9.60 -5.99
CA LYS A 203 -7.85 -9.20 -5.40
C LYS A 203 -7.69 -8.91 -3.93
N ASP A 204 -8.25 -7.79 -3.48
CA ASP A 204 -8.24 -7.41 -2.07
C ASP A 204 -9.64 -7.37 -1.48
N THR A 205 -9.72 -7.67 -0.19
CA THR A 205 -10.93 -7.49 0.60
C THR A 205 -10.61 -6.70 1.87
N THR A 206 -11.36 -5.63 2.12
CA THR A 206 -11.22 -4.84 3.34
C THR A 206 -11.84 -5.54 4.54
N MET A 207 -11.31 -5.27 5.72
CA MET A 207 -11.83 -5.73 7.00
C MET A 207 -11.57 -4.66 8.07
N THR A 208 -12.32 -4.76 9.16
CA THR A 208 -12.01 -4.03 10.38
C THR A 208 -11.12 -4.92 11.23
N ASP A 209 -9.98 -4.39 11.65
CA ASP A 209 -9.09 -5.12 12.53
C ASP A 209 -9.70 -5.27 13.94
N GLN A 210 -9.14 -6.14 14.78
CA GLN A 210 -9.63 -6.46 16.13
C GLN A 210 -9.60 -5.27 17.10
N LEU A 211 -8.89 -4.18 16.74
CA LEU A 211 -8.84 -2.94 17.51
C LEU A 211 -9.66 -1.81 16.85
N GLY A 212 -10.47 -2.13 15.84
CA GLY A 212 -11.35 -1.18 15.15
C GLY A 212 -10.69 -0.38 14.04
N GLY A 213 -9.42 -0.67 13.70
CA GLY A 213 -8.71 -0.01 12.61
C GLY A 213 -9.24 -0.41 11.23
N THR A 214 -9.16 0.52 10.28
CA THR A 214 -9.58 0.34 8.88
C THR A 214 -8.55 0.94 7.94
N VAL A 215 -8.62 0.56 6.66
CA VAL A 215 -7.90 1.24 5.57
C VAL A 215 -8.39 2.70 5.45
N LEU A 216 -7.47 3.62 5.18
CA LEU A 216 -7.70 5.03 4.91
C LEU A 216 -7.23 5.33 3.48
N TRP A 217 -8.14 5.77 2.63
CA TRP A 217 -7.89 6.01 1.20
C TRP A 217 -8.47 7.33 0.74
N LEU A 218 -8.18 7.73 -0.50
CA LEU A 218 -8.82 8.88 -1.13
C LEU A 218 -10.07 8.43 -1.89
N LYS A 219 -11.19 9.15 -1.74
CA LYS A 219 -12.43 8.88 -2.48
C LYS A 219 -13.25 10.16 -2.69
N ILE A 220 -13.95 10.26 -3.82
CA ILE A 220 -14.95 11.31 -4.10
C ILE A 220 -16.29 10.98 -3.42
#